data_AF-A0A1F5GAK5-F1
#
_entry.id   AF-A0A1F5GAK5-F1
#
_cell.length_a   1.000
_cell.length_b   1.000
_cell.length_c   1.000
_cell.angle_alpha   90.00
_cell.angle_beta   90.00
_cell.angle_gamma   90.00
#
_symmetry.space_group_name_H-M   'P 1'
#
loop_
_entity.id
_entity.type
_entity.pdbx_description
1 polymer ?
#
loop_
_entity_poly.entity_id
_entity_poly.type
_entity_poly.pdbx_seq_one_letter_code
_entity_poly.pdbx_strand_id
1 'polypeptide(L)'
;MVKNDKKEIAPSIEVNTRTIIGSVYSQLVSVTVSDLDVTIEFAYVNPRDKKGELVSRVTLPKVAGESLANLILKTIKEHTEKKGGKSA
;
A
#
# COMPACT_ATOMS: atom_id res chain seq x y z
N MET A 1 25.74 -34.89 22.84
CA MET A 1 24.96 -33.72 23.30
C MET A 1 24.77 -32.79 22.12
N VAL A 2 23.59 -32.82 21.49
CA VAL A 2 23.27 -31.94 20.36
C VAL A 2 22.77 -30.61 20.94
N LYS A 3 23.48 -29.52 20.66
CA LYS A 3 23.09 -28.17 21.07
C LYS A 3 21.89 -27.76 20.20
N ASN A 4 20.74 -27.55 20.85
CA ASN A 4 19.54 -27.05 20.23
C ASN A 4 19.64 -25.52 20.18
N ASP A 5 20.09 -24.98 19.04
CA ASP A 5 20.08 -23.54 18.80
C ASP A 5 18.63 -23.10 18.60
N LYS A 6 18.06 -22.49 19.65
CA LYS A 6 16.76 -21.82 19.57
C LYS A 6 16.91 -20.62 18.64
N LYS A 7 16.48 -20.76 17.39
CA LYS A 7 16.25 -19.62 16.49
C LYS A 7 15.27 -18.67 17.16
N GLU A 8 15.73 -17.45 17.48
CA GLU A 8 14.84 -16.36 17.86
C GLU A 8 13.88 -16.10 16.69
N ILE A 9 12.61 -16.37 16.93
CA ILE A 9 11.54 -16.08 15.99
C ILE A 9 11.40 -14.56 16.00
N ALA A 10 11.77 -13.90 14.90
CA ALA A 10 11.59 -12.47 14.74
C ALA A 10 10.13 -12.10 15.07
N PRO A 11 9.89 -11.00 15.81
CA PRO A 11 8.54 -10.64 16.22
C PRO A 11 7.64 -10.49 14.99
N SER A 12 6.62 -11.34 14.90
CA SER A 12 5.64 -11.27 13.83
C SER A 12 4.80 -10.01 14.02
N ILE A 13 4.90 -9.06 13.09
CA ILE A 13 3.97 -7.94 13.03
C ILE A 13 2.65 -8.48 12.46
N GLU A 14 1.75 -8.89 13.33
CA GLU A 14 0.37 -9.16 12.93
C GLU A 14 -0.35 -7.84 12.67
N VAL A 15 -0.43 -7.44 11.39
CA VAL A 15 -1.26 -6.31 10.98
C VAL A 15 -2.71 -6.77 10.96
N ASN A 16 -3.46 -6.42 12.00
CA ASN A 16 -4.88 -6.75 12.13
C ASN A 16 -5.71 -5.75 11.31
N THR A 17 -6.01 -6.06 10.05
CA THR A 17 -6.77 -5.18 9.13
C THR A 17 -8.27 -5.15 9.44
N ARG A 18 -8.68 -5.10 10.73
CA ARG A 18 -10.09 -5.01 11.19
C ARG A 18 -10.73 -3.67 10.85
N THR A 19 -10.64 -3.27 9.59
CA THR A 19 -11.34 -2.11 9.03
C THR A 19 -12.76 -2.53 8.70
N ILE A 20 -13.69 -2.20 9.59
CA ILE A 20 -15.09 -2.00 9.22
C ILE A 20 -15.39 -0.55 9.58
N ILE A 21 -15.54 0.30 8.58
CA ILE A 21 -16.00 1.67 8.78
C ILE A 21 -17.22 1.90 7.89
N GLY A 22 -18.26 2.54 8.43
CA GLY A 22 -19.52 2.84 7.76
C GLY A 22 -19.30 3.61 6.45
N SER A 23 -19.31 2.86 5.35
CA SER A 23 -19.64 3.19 3.96
C SER A 23 -19.55 4.68 3.56
N VAL A 24 -18.62 4.93 2.63
CA VAL A 24 -18.34 6.20 1.90
C VAL A 24 -17.34 7.12 2.61
N TYR A 25 -16.12 6.60 2.78
CA TYR A 25 -14.91 7.39 3.01
C TYR A 25 -14.20 7.57 1.67
N SER A 26 -13.98 8.82 1.22
CA SER A 26 -13.11 9.07 0.07
C SER A 26 -11.67 9.14 0.60
N GLN A 27 -10.94 8.04 0.46
CA GLN A 27 -9.48 8.07 0.55
C GLN A 27 -8.98 8.64 -0.77
N LEU A 28 -8.65 9.92 -0.78
CA LEU A 28 -8.04 10.55 -1.95
C LEU A 28 -6.55 10.29 -1.90
N VAL A 29 -6.02 9.77 -3.01
CA VAL A 29 -4.58 9.64 -3.21
C VAL A 29 -4.16 10.68 -4.24
N SER A 30 -3.29 11.60 -3.85
CA SER A 30 -2.63 12.53 -4.76
C SER A 30 -1.23 12.02 -5.06
N VAL A 31 -0.84 12.02 -6.33
CA VAL A 31 0.51 11.66 -6.77
C VAL A 31 1.11 12.86 -7.47
N THR A 32 2.22 13.34 -6.92
CA THR A 32 3.02 14.41 -7.51
C THR A 32 4.35 13.84 -7.97
N VAL A 33 4.75 14.14 -9.20
CA VAL A 33 6.02 13.68 -9.77
C VAL A 33 6.84 14.91 -10.13
N SER A 34 8.07 14.97 -9.64
CA SER A 34 9.07 15.96 -10.02
C SER A 34 10.22 15.29 -10.80
N ASP A 35 11.22 16.07 -11.16
CA ASP A 35 12.44 15.54 -11.79
C ASP A 35 13.23 14.63 -10.86
N LEU A 36 13.11 14.83 -9.54
CA LEU A 36 13.94 14.17 -8.53
C LEU A 36 13.17 13.14 -7.70
N ASP A 37 11.87 13.37 -7.48
CA ASP A 37 11.08 12.60 -6.53
C ASP A 37 9.65 12.35 -7.01
N VAL A 38 9.03 11.37 -6.34
CA VAL A 38 7.61 11.05 -6.42
C VAL A 38 7.05 11.16 -5.02
N THR A 39 6.00 11.96 -4.85
CA THR A 39 5.28 12.09 -3.59
C THR A 39 3.88 11.52 -3.73
N ILE A 40 3.52 10.62 -2.81
CA ILE A 40 2.19 10.01 -2.69
C ILE A 40 1.57 10.53 -1.40
N GLU A 41 0.42 11.17 -1.51
CA GLU A 41 -0.31 11.76 -0.39
C GLU A 41 -1.64 11.08 -0.21
N PHE A 42 -1.95 10.70 1.02
CA PHE A 42 -3.20 10.09 1.42
C PHE A 42 -4.00 11.10 2.23
N ALA A 43 -5.07 11.62 1.63
CA ALA A 43 -5.96 12.55 2.28
C ALA A 43 -7.27 11.86 2.68
N TYR A 44 -7.71 12.18 3.90
CA TYR A 44 -9.03 11.86 4.42
C TYR A 44 -9.93 13.06 4.16
N VAL A 45 -11.05 12.85 3.47
CA VAL A 45 -12.10 13.88 3.36
C VAL A 45 -13.29 13.45 4.20
N ASN A 46 -13.64 14.25 5.20
CA ASN A 46 -14.85 14.03 5.96
C ASN A 46 -16.07 14.43 5.10
N PRO A 47 -17.00 13.51 4.81
CA PRO A 47 -18.12 13.77 3.91
C PRO A 47 -19.13 14.78 4.46
N ARG A 48 -19.13 15.05 5.79
CA ARG A 48 -20.08 15.96 6.43
C ARG A 48 -19.65 17.42 6.36
N ASP A 49 -18.36 17.69 6.49
CA ASP A 49 -17.80 19.05 6.54
C ASP A 49 -16.99 19.42 5.27
N LYS A 50 -16.80 18.45 4.35
CA LYS A 50 -15.98 18.57 3.13
C LYS A 50 -14.57 19.06 3.40
N LYS A 51 -14.05 18.88 4.62
CA LYS A 51 -12.67 19.23 4.96
C LYS A 51 -11.78 18.01 4.71
N GLY A 52 -10.69 18.26 3.99
CA GLY A 52 -9.66 17.28 3.72
C GLY A 52 -8.52 17.43 4.72
N GLU A 53 -8.10 16.33 5.34
CA GLU A 53 -6.92 16.25 6.20
C GLU A 53 -5.90 15.29 5.58
N LEU A 54 -4.64 15.71 5.53
CA LEU A 54 -3.55 14.83 5.08
C LEU A 54 -3.23 13.84 6.20
N VAL A 55 -3.45 12.55 5.94
CA VAL A 55 -3.23 11.48 6.91
C VAL A 55 -1.82 10.91 6.78
N SER A 56 -1.31 10.84 5.55
CA SER A 56 0.02 10.32 5.29
C SER A 56 0.62 10.92 4.03
N ARG A 57 1.95 11.07 4.03
CA ARG A 57 2.74 11.49 2.87
C ARG A 57 3.97 10.61 2.78
N VAL A 58 4.23 10.09 1.59
CA VAL A 58 5.42 9.30 1.29
C VAL A 58 6.12 9.93 0.11
N THR A 59 7.34 10.41 0.33
CA THR A 59 8.21 10.94 -0.74
C THR A 59 9.33 9.94 -1.00
N LEU A 60 9.49 9.58 -2.26
CA LEU A 60 10.46 8.60 -2.75
C LEU A 60 11.34 9.25 -3.81
N PRO A 61 12.63 8.89 -3.89
CA PRO A 61 13.43 9.19 -5.08
C PRO A 61 12.75 8.63 -6.34
N LYS A 62 12.83 9.35 -7.46
CA LYS A 62 12.15 8.99 -8.71
C LYS A 62 12.34 7.53 -9.12
N VAL A 63 13.58 7.03 -9.05
CA VAL A 63 13.93 5.63 -9.39
C VAL A 63 13.18 4.61 -8.51
N ALA A 64 13.02 4.91 -7.23
CA ALA A 64 12.28 4.06 -6.30
C ALA A 64 10.76 4.13 -6.59
N GLY A 65 10.25 5.32 -6.92
CA GLY A 65 8.86 5.52 -7.34
C GLY A 65 8.50 4.74 -8.62
N GLU A 66 9.35 4.79 -9.64
CA GLU A 66 9.19 4.03 -10.88
C GLU A 66 9.22 2.52 -10.63
N SER A 67 10.14 2.04 -9.79
CA SER A 67 10.23 0.64 -9.40
C SER A 67 8.96 0.16 -8.69
N LEU A 68 8.42 0.97 -7.78
CA LEU A 68 7.16 0.68 -7.09
C LEU A 68 5.98 0.62 -8.05
N ALA A 69 5.86 1.58 -8.97
CA ALA A 69 4.77 1.60 -9.96
C ALA A 69 4.79 0.34 -10.84
N ASN A 70 5.97 -0.06 -11.32
CA ASN A 70 6.13 -1.27 -12.12
C ASN A 70 5.77 -2.54 -11.34
N LEU A 71 6.16 -2.61 -10.07
CA LEU A 71 5.81 -3.75 -9.21
C LEU A 71 4.29 -3.84 -9.01
N ILE A 72 3.62 -2.72 -8.75
CA ILE A 72 2.16 -2.67 -8.60
C ILE A 72 1.48 -3.18 -9.88
N LEU A 73 1.87 -2.66 -11.04
CA LEU A 73 1.30 -3.07 -12.33
C LEU A 73 1.52 -4.57 -12.61
N LYS A 74 2.72 -5.06 -12.33
CA LYS A 74 3.06 -6.49 -12.46
C LYS A 74 2.17 -7.35 -11.56
N THR A 75 2.04 -7.00 -10.28
CA THR A 75 1.21 -7.75 -9.34
C THR A 75 -0.27 -7.75 -9.72
N ILE A 76 -0.80 -6.62 -10.21
CA ILE A 76 -2.18 -6.52 -10.72
C ILE A 76 -2.38 -7.45 -11.93
N LYS A 77 -1.43 -7.45 -12.86
CA LYS A 77 -1.46 -8.32 -14.04
C LYS A 77 -1.46 -9.80 -13.63
N GLU A 78 -0.52 -10.21 -12.78
CA GLU A 78 -0.43 -11.58 -12.27
C GLU A 78 -1.72 -12.01 -11.54
N HIS A 79 -2.34 -11.12 -10.77
CA HIS A 79 -3.60 -11.41 -10.10
C HIS A 79 -4.75 -11.63 -11.10
N THR A 80 -4.84 -10.76 -12.11
CA THR A 80 -5.89 -10.82 -13.14
C THR A 80 -5.76 -12.08 -13.98
N GLU A 81 -4.54 -12.44 -14.40
CA GLU A 81 -4.24 -13.66 -15.15
C GLU A 81 -4.59 -14.93 -14.35
N LYS A 82 -4.27 -14.96 -13.05
CA LYS A 82 -4.64 -16.08 -12.16
C LYS A 82 -6.15 -16.24 -11.97
N LYS A 83 -6.92 -15.15 -12.06
CA LYS A 83 -8.40 -15.20 -12.05
C LYS A 83 -8.97 -15.63 -13.41
N GLY A 84 -8.39 -15.16 -14.52
CA GLY A 84 -8.80 -15.54 -15.87
C GLY A 84 -8.49 -17.00 -16.23
N GLY A 85 -7.45 -17.60 -15.61
CA GLY A 85 -7.08 -19.01 -15.82
C GLY A 85 -7.88 -20.06 -15.04
N LYS A 86 -8.93 -19.66 -14.30
CA LYS A 86 -9.86 -20.59 -13.59
C LYS A 86 -11.24 -20.68 -14.25
N SER A 87 -11.38 -20.19 -15.48
CA SER A 87 -12.62 -20.32 -16.26
C SER A 87 -12.29 -20.74 -17.69
N ALA A 88 -11.76 -21.96 -17.83
CA ALA A 88 -11.77 -22.74 -19.06
C ALA A 88 -11.78 -24.22 -18.67
#